data_AF-A0A6I1FAD9-F1
#
_entry.id   AF-A0A6I1FAD9-F1
#
_cell.length_a   1.000
_cell.length_b   1.000
_cell.length_c   1.000
_cell.angle_alpha   90.00
_cell.angle_beta   90.00
_cell.angle_gamma   90.00
#
_symmetry.space_group_name_H-M   'P 1'
#
loop_
_entity.id
_entity.type
_entity.pdbx_description
1 polymer ?
#
loop_
_entity_poly.entity_id
_entity_poly.type
_entity_poly.pdbx_seq_one_letter_code
_entity_poly.pdbx_strand_id
1 'polypeptide(L)'
;NHAGTTPMGYRKDAVYAASHMIYEIISLAKQQGDPLVATVGKVEVGPNIVNVVPEKAVFTVDVRHTDKNAIVQFTKLFTRKIKEISIEHEVETSIDMWLDADPVPMDFKIVEIIEKQCKENNLNYKLMYSGAGHDAQIFAQTVPTAMLFVPSRKGISHNPAEYTEPADLAEGVKALIGTLYELAYKE
;
A
#
# COMPACT_ATOMS: atom_id res chain seq x y z
N ASN A 1 9.34 33.44 -6.84
CA ASN A 1 8.53 34.58 -7.38
C ASN A 1 7.51 35.05 -6.35
N HIS A 2 7.17 36.33 -6.29
CA HIS A 2 6.25 36.87 -5.28
C HIS A 2 4.78 36.68 -5.68
N ALA A 3 3.94 36.21 -4.73
CA ALA A 3 2.56 35.79 -4.98
C ALA A 3 1.64 36.94 -5.42
N GLY A 4 1.94 38.19 -5.06
CA GLY A 4 1.12 39.34 -5.44
C GLY A 4 1.52 39.99 -6.77
N THR A 5 2.77 39.85 -7.19
CA THR A 5 3.33 40.64 -8.31
C THR A 5 3.61 39.81 -9.55
N THR A 6 3.53 38.47 -9.47
CA THR A 6 3.63 37.59 -10.63
C THR A 6 2.23 37.27 -11.19
N PRO A 7 1.88 37.77 -12.39
CA PRO A 7 0.61 37.44 -13.03
C PRO A 7 0.46 35.92 -13.27
N MET A 8 -0.78 35.43 -13.29
CA MET A 8 -1.05 33.97 -13.36
C MET A 8 -0.43 33.29 -14.58
N GLY A 9 -0.47 33.92 -15.76
CA GLY A 9 0.09 33.35 -16.99
C GLY A 9 1.61 33.21 -17.03
N TYR A 10 2.33 33.75 -16.04
CA TYR A 10 3.79 33.58 -15.90
C TYR A 10 4.17 32.60 -14.79
N ARG A 11 3.20 32.00 -14.11
CA ARG A 11 3.48 31.12 -12.98
C ARG A 11 3.78 29.71 -13.46
N LYS A 12 4.82 29.14 -12.85
CA LYS A 12 5.15 27.72 -12.88
C LYS A 12 5.05 27.24 -11.45
N ASP A 13 3.82 27.01 -11.01
CA ASP A 13 3.50 26.75 -9.60
C ASP A 13 3.62 25.25 -9.30
N ALA A 14 4.67 24.87 -8.59
CA ALA A 14 4.96 23.46 -8.32
C ALA A 14 3.90 22.79 -7.42
N VAL A 15 3.24 23.56 -6.53
CA VAL A 15 2.18 23.01 -5.68
C VAL A 15 0.92 22.79 -6.49
N TYR A 16 0.58 23.71 -7.40
CA TYR A 16 -0.56 23.53 -8.28
C TYR A 16 -0.40 22.28 -9.15
N ALA A 17 0.76 22.13 -9.81
CA ALA A 17 1.08 20.95 -10.61
C ALA A 17 1.04 19.66 -9.78
N ALA A 18 1.68 19.63 -8.60
CA ALA A 18 1.68 18.47 -7.72
C ALA A 18 0.28 18.11 -7.23
N SER A 19 -0.57 19.09 -6.91
CA SER A 19 -1.96 18.83 -6.48
C SER A 19 -2.77 18.15 -7.57
N HIS A 20 -2.58 18.56 -8.84
CA HIS A 20 -3.23 17.94 -9.99
C HIS A 20 -2.71 16.52 -10.21
N MET A 21 -1.39 16.31 -10.11
CA MET A 21 -0.79 14.97 -10.20
C MET A 21 -1.33 14.03 -9.13
N ILE A 22 -1.37 14.48 -7.87
CA ILE A 22 -1.89 13.70 -6.74
C ILE A 22 -3.36 13.35 -6.95
N TYR A 23 -4.17 14.32 -7.39
CA TYR A 23 -5.57 14.08 -7.70
C TYR A 23 -5.75 13.01 -8.77
N GLU A 24 -4.99 13.08 -9.87
CA GLU A 24 -5.08 12.10 -10.95
C GLU A 24 -4.61 10.71 -10.49
N ILE A 25 -3.49 10.61 -9.77
CA ILE A 25 -3.01 9.33 -9.21
C ILE A 25 -4.10 8.64 -8.39
N ILE A 26 -4.70 9.36 -7.44
CA ILE A 26 -5.73 8.81 -6.55
C ILE A 26 -7.03 8.52 -7.30
N SER A 27 -7.40 9.35 -8.27
CA SER A 27 -8.59 9.13 -9.10
C SER A 27 -8.45 7.88 -9.97
N LEU A 28 -7.28 7.65 -10.57
CA LEU A 28 -6.98 6.44 -11.33
C LEU A 28 -7.02 5.20 -10.42
N ALA A 29 -6.48 5.28 -9.20
CA ALA A 29 -6.52 4.18 -8.25
C ALA A 29 -7.97 3.81 -7.87
N LYS A 30 -8.81 4.82 -7.61
CA LYS A 30 -10.23 4.63 -7.33
C LYS A 30 -11.00 4.04 -8.52
N GLN A 31 -10.65 4.44 -9.74
CA GLN A 31 -11.25 3.89 -10.96
C GLN A 31 -10.86 2.44 -11.19
N GLN A 32 -9.61 2.07 -10.88
CA GLN A 32 -9.13 0.70 -10.96
C GLN A 32 -9.82 -0.21 -9.93
N GLY A 33 -10.06 0.30 -8.72
CA GLY A 33 -10.76 -0.41 -7.65
C GLY A 33 -9.92 -1.49 -6.97
N ASP A 34 -10.55 -2.21 -6.05
CA ASP A 34 -9.89 -3.26 -5.27
C ASP A 34 -9.36 -4.39 -6.16
N PRO A 35 -8.20 -4.99 -5.82
CA PRO A 35 -7.40 -4.76 -4.62
C PRO A 35 -6.30 -3.70 -4.77
N LEU A 36 -6.36 -2.82 -5.77
CA LEU A 36 -5.34 -1.78 -5.96
C LEU A 36 -5.47 -0.69 -4.89
N VAL A 37 -4.36 -0.39 -4.22
CA VAL A 37 -4.26 0.76 -3.32
C VAL A 37 -3.10 1.65 -3.74
N ALA A 38 -3.33 2.96 -3.74
CA ALA A 38 -2.31 3.96 -3.97
C ALA A 38 -2.42 5.05 -2.89
N THR A 39 -1.29 5.43 -2.31
CA THR A 39 -1.25 6.40 -1.19
C THR A 39 -0.20 7.46 -1.44
N VAL A 40 -0.58 8.72 -1.25
CA VAL A 40 0.36 9.84 -1.10
C VAL A 40 0.53 10.12 0.38
N GLY A 41 1.60 9.58 0.97
CA GLY A 41 1.81 9.61 2.42
C GLY A 41 2.60 10.82 2.92
N LYS A 42 3.30 11.53 2.02
CA LYS A 42 4.17 12.65 2.37
C LYS A 42 4.14 13.68 1.25
N VAL A 43 4.07 14.96 1.62
CA VAL A 43 4.21 16.11 0.73
C VAL A 43 5.11 17.16 1.41
N GLU A 44 6.13 17.61 0.71
CA GLU A 44 7.03 18.69 1.12
C GLU A 44 6.99 19.78 0.07
N VAL A 45 6.92 21.04 0.50
CA VAL A 45 6.83 22.21 -0.37
C VAL A 45 8.05 23.10 -0.14
N GLY A 46 8.60 23.66 -1.21
CA GLY A 46 9.66 24.66 -1.18
C GLY A 46 9.25 25.93 -1.94
N PRO A 47 9.48 27.14 -1.38
CA PRO A 47 10.06 27.42 -0.06
C PRO A 47 9.05 27.34 1.10
N ASN A 48 7.78 27.02 0.84
CA ASN A 48 6.69 26.96 1.83
C ASN A 48 6.43 28.30 2.56
N ILE A 49 6.44 29.40 1.80
CA ILE A 49 6.19 30.76 2.30
C ILE A 49 4.88 31.28 1.70
N VAL A 50 3.98 31.81 2.53
CA VAL A 50 2.59 32.19 2.17
C VAL A 50 2.48 33.15 0.98
N ASN A 51 3.46 34.03 0.78
CA ASN A 51 3.45 35.06 -0.26
C ASN A 51 4.46 34.77 -1.38
N VAL A 52 4.89 33.53 -1.56
CA VAL A 52 5.81 33.11 -2.61
C VAL A 52 5.16 32.00 -3.43
N VAL A 53 5.21 32.14 -4.76
CA VAL A 53 4.81 31.04 -5.67
C VAL A 53 5.78 29.87 -5.46
N PRO A 54 5.30 28.68 -5.06
CA PRO A 54 6.15 27.53 -4.76
C PRO A 54 6.98 27.11 -5.96
N GLU A 55 8.28 26.93 -5.74
CA GLU A 55 9.23 26.50 -6.76
C GLU A 55 9.40 24.97 -6.80
N LYS A 56 9.09 24.29 -5.69
CA LYS A 56 9.29 22.86 -5.54
C LYS A 56 8.16 22.22 -4.74
N ALA A 57 7.71 21.06 -5.19
CA ALA A 57 6.87 20.15 -4.43
C ALA A 57 7.42 18.74 -4.58
N VAL A 58 7.64 18.05 -3.46
CA VAL A 58 8.08 16.65 -3.42
C VAL A 58 6.98 15.85 -2.74
N PHE A 59 6.53 14.78 -3.36
CA PHE A 59 5.56 13.89 -2.74
C PHE A 59 5.92 12.43 -3.00
N THR A 60 5.44 11.54 -2.13
CA THR A 60 5.63 10.09 -2.29
C THR A 60 4.39 9.44 -2.88
N VAL A 61 4.57 8.32 -3.57
CA VAL A 61 3.49 7.44 -4.01
C VAL A 61 3.85 6.02 -3.61
N ASP A 62 3.00 5.38 -2.78
CA ASP A 62 3.07 3.95 -2.45
C ASP A 62 1.92 3.24 -3.17
N VAL A 63 2.24 2.28 -4.04
CA VAL A 63 1.27 1.49 -4.80
C VAL A 63 1.41 0.03 -4.40
N ARG A 64 0.29 -0.62 -4.07
CA ARG A 64 0.25 -2.05 -3.75
C ARG A 64 -0.88 -2.74 -4.48
N HIS A 65 -0.60 -3.97 -4.88
CA HIS A 65 -1.56 -4.90 -5.47
C HIS A 65 -1.05 -6.33 -5.29
N THR A 66 -1.92 -7.33 -5.36
CA THR A 66 -1.55 -8.74 -5.20
C THR A 66 -1.00 -9.36 -6.49
N ASP A 67 -1.36 -8.79 -7.64
CA ASP A 67 -0.80 -9.06 -8.96
C ASP A 67 0.24 -7.99 -9.35
N LYS A 68 1.47 -8.43 -9.62
CA LYS A 68 2.59 -7.61 -10.10
C LYS A 68 2.26 -6.87 -11.39
N ASN A 69 1.56 -7.51 -12.33
CA ASN A 69 1.25 -6.88 -13.61
C ASN A 69 0.35 -5.66 -13.43
N ALA A 70 -0.62 -5.71 -12.52
CA ALA A 70 -1.44 -4.55 -12.20
C ALA A 70 -0.61 -3.38 -11.64
N ILE A 71 0.37 -3.64 -10.77
CA ILE A 71 1.30 -2.61 -10.26
C ILE A 71 2.06 -1.96 -11.42
N VAL A 72 2.64 -2.77 -12.32
CA VAL A 72 3.41 -2.28 -13.47
C VAL A 72 2.54 -1.44 -14.41
N GLN A 73 1.32 -1.89 -14.71
CA GLN A 73 0.41 -1.16 -15.60
C GLN A 73 -0.05 0.15 -14.97
N PHE A 74 -0.43 0.12 -13.69
CA PHE A 74 -0.84 1.31 -12.95
C PHE A 74 0.30 2.33 -12.86
N THR A 75 1.53 1.85 -12.60
CA THR A 75 2.73 2.70 -12.53
C THR A 75 3.02 3.40 -13.86
N LYS A 76 2.93 2.67 -14.97
CA LYS A 76 3.04 3.26 -16.31
C LYS A 76 1.95 4.31 -16.56
N LEU A 77 0.72 4.01 -16.15
CA LEU A 77 -0.42 4.89 -16.35
C LEU A 77 -0.26 6.23 -15.61
N PHE A 78 0.00 6.21 -14.30
CA PHE A 78 0.14 7.45 -13.56
C PHE A 78 1.43 8.19 -13.91
N THR A 79 2.52 7.48 -14.24
CA THR A 79 3.77 8.12 -14.70
C THR A 79 3.57 8.89 -16.00
N ARG A 80 2.78 8.34 -16.93
CA ARG A 80 2.39 9.07 -18.14
C ARG A 80 1.56 10.32 -17.80
N LYS A 81 0.61 10.19 -16.88
CA LYS A 81 -0.22 11.33 -16.43
C LYS A 81 0.59 12.43 -15.77
N ILE A 82 1.57 12.08 -14.94
CA ILE A 82 2.52 13.05 -14.39
C ILE A 82 3.20 13.81 -15.52
N LYS A 83 3.75 13.12 -16.54
CA LYS A 83 4.42 13.79 -17.66
C LYS A 83 3.49 14.73 -18.45
N GLU A 84 2.24 14.32 -18.68
CA GLU A 84 1.23 15.16 -19.34
C GLU A 84 0.99 16.44 -18.53
N ILE A 85 0.80 16.32 -17.21
CA ILE A 85 0.58 17.45 -16.31
C ILE A 85 1.83 18.33 -16.21
N SER A 86 3.03 17.76 -16.19
CA SER A 86 4.29 18.53 -16.16
C SER A 86 4.39 19.47 -17.35
N ILE A 87 4.01 18.99 -18.55
CA ILE A 87 4.00 19.78 -19.77
C ILE A 87 2.92 20.87 -19.69
N GLU A 88 1.70 20.52 -19.26
CA GLU A 88 0.58 21.46 -19.12
C GLU A 88 0.89 22.61 -18.16
N HIS A 89 1.58 22.33 -17.06
CA HIS A 89 1.91 23.31 -16.01
C HIS A 89 3.31 23.93 -16.17
N GLU A 90 4.02 23.58 -17.25
CA GLU A 90 5.40 24.02 -17.54
C GLU A 90 6.40 23.80 -16.38
N VAL A 91 6.26 22.71 -15.65
CA VAL A 91 7.16 22.33 -14.55
C VAL A 91 8.07 21.17 -14.93
N GLU A 92 9.27 21.14 -14.34
CA GLU A 92 10.16 19.99 -14.45
C GLU A 92 9.77 18.93 -13.42
N THR A 93 9.87 17.65 -13.80
CA THR A 93 9.57 16.52 -12.91
C THR A 93 10.58 15.41 -13.04
N SER A 94 10.97 14.86 -11.90
CA SER A 94 11.77 13.63 -11.77
C SER A 94 11.03 12.65 -10.87
N ILE A 95 11.05 11.37 -11.24
CA ILE A 95 10.49 10.28 -10.43
C ILE A 95 11.64 9.35 -10.06
N ASP A 96 11.76 9.05 -8.78
CA ASP A 96 12.74 8.11 -8.25
C ASP A 96 12.03 6.90 -7.63
N MET A 97 12.26 5.72 -8.20
CA MET A 97 11.71 4.46 -7.71
C MET A 97 12.75 3.77 -6.82
N TRP A 98 12.73 4.16 -5.55
CA TRP A 98 13.70 3.70 -4.55
C TRP A 98 13.31 2.36 -3.87
N LEU A 99 12.08 1.89 -4.07
CA LEU A 99 11.61 0.58 -3.62
C LEU A 99 10.72 -0.06 -4.71
N ASP A 100 11.08 -1.28 -5.11
CA ASP A 100 10.30 -2.13 -6.01
C ASP A 100 10.33 -3.56 -5.44
N ALA A 101 9.18 -4.04 -4.98
CA ALA A 101 9.04 -5.31 -4.30
C ALA A 101 7.86 -6.09 -4.89
N ASP A 102 8.13 -7.32 -5.31
CA ASP A 102 7.10 -8.19 -5.88
C ASP A 102 6.11 -8.66 -4.81
N PRO A 103 4.81 -8.80 -5.15
CA PRO A 103 3.87 -9.49 -4.30
C PRO A 103 4.34 -10.92 -4.05
N VAL A 104 4.40 -11.33 -2.78
CA VAL A 104 4.89 -12.66 -2.40
C VAL A 104 3.70 -13.56 -2.04
N PRO A 105 3.36 -14.57 -2.88
CA PRO A 105 2.30 -15.51 -2.56
C PRO A 105 2.73 -16.39 -1.37
N MET A 106 1.77 -16.70 -0.51
CA MET A 106 1.95 -17.70 0.54
C MET A 106 1.78 -19.11 -0.04
N ASP A 107 2.40 -20.11 0.59
CA ASP A 107 2.33 -21.51 0.17
C ASP A 107 0.90 -22.03 0.30
N PHE A 108 0.32 -22.43 -0.83
CA PHE A 108 -1.09 -22.83 -0.91
C PHE A 108 -1.41 -24.06 -0.05
N LYS A 109 -0.46 -25.01 0.09
CA LYS A 109 -0.68 -26.22 0.88
C LYS A 109 -0.76 -25.90 2.36
N ILE A 110 0.08 -24.97 2.84
CA ILE A 110 0.00 -24.52 4.23
C ILE A 110 -1.29 -23.73 4.47
N VAL A 111 -1.72 -22.89 3.51
CA VAL A 111 -3.01 -22.21 3.58
C VAL A 111 -4.16 -23.21 3.69
N GLU A 112 -4.17 -24.28 2.88
CA GLU A 112 -5.18 -25.35 2.97
C GLU A 112 -5.18 -26.06 4.33
N ILE A 113 -4.00 -26.29 4.92
CA ILE A 113 -3.88 -26.86 6.26
C ILE A 113 -4.48 -25.92 7.31
N ILE A 114 -4.21 -24.61 7.23
CA ILE A 114 -4.81 -23.60 8.13
C ILE A 114 -6.33 -23.62 7.97
N GLU A 115 -6.86 -23.59 6.75
CA GLU A 115 -8.30 -23.66 6.51
C GLU A 115 -8.95 -24.93 7.07
N LYS A 116 -8.30 -26.09 6.88
CA LYS A 116 -8.74 -27.36 7.46
C LYS A 116 -8.85 -27.25 8.97
N GLN A 117 -7.83 -26.70 9.63
CA GLN A 117 -7.82 -26.53 11.08
C GLN A 117 -8.89 -25.57 11.57
N CYS A 118 -9.15 -24.47 10.85
CA CYS A 118 -10.29 -23.60 11.15
C CYS A 118 -11.63 -24.35 11.06
N LYS A 119 -11.84 -25.16 10.02
CA LYS A 119 -13.07 -25.97 9.84
C LYS A 119 -13.25 -27.00 10.96
N GLU A 120 -12.22 -27.80 11.24
CA GLU A 120 -12.27 -28.85 12.27
C GLU A 120 -12.54 -28.28 13.67
N ASN A 121 -12.08 -27.06 13.93
CA ASN A 121 -12.26 -26.38 15.21
C ASN A 121 -13.48 -25.47 15.28
N ASN A 122 -14.31 -25.44 14.24
CA ASN A 122 -15.48 -24.57 14.07
C ASN A 122 -15.18 -23.08 14.26
N LEU A 123 -14.03 -22.63 13.74
CA LEU A 123 -13.62 -21.23 13.78
C LEU A 123 -14.18 -20.47 12.57
N ASN A 124 -14.62 -19.23 12.79
CA ASN A 124 -15.02 -18.35 11.69
C ASN A 124 -13.77 -17.80 11.01
N TYR A 125 -13.70 -17.89 9.68
CA TYR A 125 -12.52 -17.46 8.94
C TYR A 125 -12.86 -16.97 7.53
N LYS A 126 -11.92 -16.25 6.92
CA LYS A 126 -11.92 -15.93 5.49
C LYS A 126 -10.50 -15.94 4.96
N LEU A 127 -10.34 -16.27 3.68
CA LEU A 127 -9.08 -16.04 2.99
C LEU A 127 -8.91 -14.55 2.68
N MET A 128 -7.70 -14.05 2.87
CA MET A 128 -7.37 -12.66 2.57
C MET A 128 -5.87 -12.49 2.29
N TYR A 129 -5.54 -11.39 1.63
CA TYR A 129 -4.16 -10.95 1.43
C TYR A 129 -3.74 -10.02 2.58
N SER A 130 -2.44 -10.02 2.92
CA SER A 130 -1.91 -8.96 3.78
C SER A 130 -1.73 -7.67 2.99
N GLY A 131 -2.24 -6.56 3.53
CA GLY A 131 -1.95 -5.22 3.02
C GLY A 131 -0.64 -4.62 3.56
N ALA A 132 -0.01 -5.28 4.55
CA ALA A 132 1.19 -4.81 5.22
C ALA A 132 2.40 -5.72 4.94
N GLY A 133 3.59 -5.16 5.10
CA GLY A 133 4.82 -5.94 5.02
C GLY A 133 5.04 -6.76 6.28
N HIS A 134 5.52 -8.00 6.14
CA HIS A 134 5.83 -8.89 7.25
C HIS A 134 7.09 -9.71 6.93
N ASP A 135 7.83 -10.14 7.95
CA ASP A 135 9.02 -11.00 7.77
C ASP A 135 8.72 -12.28 7.00
N ALA A 136 7.48 -12.78 7.09
CA ALA A 136 6.98 -13.90 6.29
C ALA A 136 7.22 -13.73 4.77
N GLN A 137 7.20 -12.50 4.24
CA GLN A 137 7.49 -12.23 2.83
C GLN A 137 8.96 -12.53 2.45
N ILE A 138 9.88 -12.40 3.41
CA ILE A 138 11.29 -12.74 3.22
C ILE A 138 11.44 -14.26 3.21
N PHE A 139 10.82 -14.95 4.18
CA PHE A 139 10.90 -16.41 4.28
C PHE A 139 10.24 -17.13 3.11
N ALA A 140 9.07 -16.64 2.65
CA ALA A 140 8.29 -17.24 1.57
C ALA A 140 9.04 -17.37 0.24
N GLN A 141 10.16 -16.65 0.04
CA GLN A 141 11.01 -16.79 -1.14
C GLN A 141 11.81 -18.11 -1.17
N THR A 142 11.98 -18.76 -0.01
CA THR A 142 12.87 -19.93 0.12
C THR A 142 12.27 -21.07 0.94
N VAL A 143 11.31 -20.78 1.82
CA VAL A 143 10.68 -21.76 2.71
C VAL A 143 9.17 -21.68 2.54
N PRO A 144 8.46 -22.82 2.41
CA PRO A 144 7.00 -22.85 2.44
C PRO A 144 6.47 -22.07 3.64
N THR A 145 5.73 -21.01 3.39
CA THR A 145 5.33 -20.04 4.41
C THR A 145 3.88 -19.64 4.19
N ALA A 146 3.11 -19.53 5.27
CA ALA A 146 1.79 -18.90 5.26
C ALA A 146 1.61 -18.03 6.49
N MET A 147 0.60 -17.15 6.43
CA MET A 147 0.25 -16.26 7.53
C MET A 147 -1.14 -16.59 8.06
N LEU A 148 -1.32 -16.41 9.37
CA LEU A 148 -2.60 -16.44 10.03
C LEU A 148 -2.85 -15.07 10.66
N PHE A 149 -4.04 -14.51 10.43
CA PHE A 149 -4.45 -13.24 11.02
C PHE A 149 -5.59 -13.42 12.01
N VAL A 150 -5.58 -12.56 13.02
CA VAL A 150 -6.70 -12.31 13.94
C VAL A 150 -7.17 -10.87 13.74
N PRO A 151 -8.46 -10.57 13.96
CA PRO A 151 -8.97 -9.21 13.81
C PRO A 151 -8.33 -8.25 14.82
N SER A 152 -8.18 -6.98 14.42
CA SER A 152 -7.92 -5.87 15.34
C SER A 152 -9.15 -4.96 15.38
N ARG A 153 -9.46 -4.39 16.56
CA ARG A 153 -10.61 -3.54 16.78
C ARG A 153 -10.59 -2.35 15.82
N LYS A 154 -11.62 -2.26 14.96
CA LYS A 154 -11.75 -1.24 13.90
C LYS A 154 -10.59 -1.24 12.88
N GLY A 155 -9.78 -2.30 12.81
CA GLY A 155 -8.60 -2.36 11.94
C GLY A 155 -7.50 -1.36 12.29
N ILE A 156 -7.48 -0.86 13.52
CA ILE A 156 -6.45 0.09 13.97
C ILE A 156 -5.13 -0.67 14.16
N SER A 157 -4.04 -0.10 13.65
CA SER A 157 -2.67 -0.57 13.89
C SER A 157 -1.68 0.60 13.96
N HIS A 158 -0.48 0.40 14.51
CA HIS A 158 0.55 1.44 14.74
C HIS A 158 0.02 2.62 15.57
N ASN A 159 -0.89 2.34 16.49
CA ASN A 159 -1.54 3.33 17.32
C ASN A 159 -1.71 2.78 18.74
N PRO A 160 -1.55 3.58 19.80
CA PRO A 160 -1.77 3.11 21.18
C PRO A 160 -3.17 2.53 21.45
N ALA A 161 -4.16 2.83 20.61
CA ALA A 161 -5.51 2.26 20.67
C ALA A 161 -5.66 0.92 19.92
N GLU A 162 -4.58 0.39 19.33
CA GLU A 162 -4.54 -0.95 18.73
C GLU A 162 -4.88 -2.00 19.80
N TYR A 163 -5.85 -2.87 19.49
CA TYR A 163 -6.35 -3.85 20.44
C TYR A 163 -7.07 -4.98 19.71
N THR A 164 -6.78 -6.23 20.09
CA THR A 164 -7.50 -7.43 19.67
C THR A 164 -8.18 -8.05 20.89
N GLU A 165 -9.42 -8.51 20.74
CA GLU A 165 -10.12 -9.16 21.85
C GLU A 165 -9.42 -10.48 22.24
N PRO A 166 -9.32 -10.80 23.54
CA PRO A 166 -8.69 -12.05 23.99
C PRO A 166 -9.31 -13.32 23.38
N ALA A 167 -10.60 -13.29 23.06
CA ALA A 167 -11.29 -14.39 22.39
C ALA A 167 -10.74 -14.63 20.97
N ASP A 168 -10.53 -13.56 20.20
CA ASP A 168 -9.97 -13.63 18.84
C ASP A 168 -8.52 -14.14 18.87
N LEU A 169 -7.73 -13.71 19.87
CA LEU A 169 -6.37 -14.24 20.09
C LEU A 169 -6.40 -15.74 20.39
N ALA A 170 -7.33 -16.18 21.24
CA ALA A 170 -7.46 -17.59 21.60
C ALA A 170 -7.84 -18.46 20.39
N GLU A 171 -8.74 -17.98 19.52
CA GLU A 171 -9.08 -18.66 18.26
C GLU A 171 -7.87 -18.74 17.31
N GLY A 172 -7.13 -17.65 17.16
CA GLY A 172 -5.90 -17.64 16.35
C GLY A 172 -4.84 -18.60 16.85
N VAL A 173 -4.61 -18.65 18.17
CA VAL A 173 -3.69 -19.62 18.80
C VAL A 173 -4.17 -21.05 18.59
N LYS A 174 -5.47 -21.31 18.70
CA LYS A 174 -6.04 -22.65 18.48
C LYS A 174 -5.81 -23.15 17.05
N ALA A 175 -6.04 -22.29 16.05
CA ALA A 175 -5.74 -22.60 14.66
C ALA A 175 -4.24 -22.84 14.43
N LEU A 176 -3.38 -21.97 14.99
CA LEU A 176 -1.93 -22.10 14.90
C LEU A 176 -1.42 -23.43 15.47
N ILE A 177 -1.92 -23.84 16.65
CA ILE A 177 -1.54 -25.12 17.27
C ILE A 177 -1.90 -26.29 16.34
N GLY A 178 -3.12 -26.31 15.81
CA GLY A 178 -3.56 -27.35 14.88
C GLY A 178 -2.70 -27.41 13.62
N THR A 179 -2.39 -26.25 13.03
CA THR A 179 -1.57 -26.16 11.82
C THR A 179 -0.15 -26.65 12.07
N LEU A 180 0.48 -26.22 13.16
CA LEU A 180 1.82 -26.66 13.52
C LEU A 180 1.86 -28.15 13.81
N TYR A 181 0.84 -28.71 14.45
CA TYR A 181 0.75 -30.14 14.71
C TYR A 181 0.66 -30.95 13.41
N GLU A 182 -0.19 -30.53 12.47
CA GLU A 182 -0.30 -31.18 11.17
C GLU A 182 1.04 -31.14 10.42
N LEU A 183 1.67 -29.97 10.32
CA LEU A 183 2.95 -29.80 9.62
C LEU A 183 4.12 -30.56 10.24
N ALA A 184 4.15 -30.67 11.57
CA ALA A 184 5.28 -31.26 12.28
C ALA A 184 5.18 -32.79 12.44
N TYR A 185 3.95 -33.34 12.47
CA TYR A 185 3.73 -34.72 12.90
C TYR A 185 2.86 -35.57 11.97
N LYS A 186 2.21 -34.98 10.97
CA LYS A 186 1.39 -35.70 10.01
C LYS A 186 1.87 -35.40 8.60
N GLU A 187 2.59 -36.37 8.02
CA GLU A 187 2.90 -36.37 6.58
C GLU A 187 1.65 -36.64 5.73
#